data_AF-A0A8S2V0Z1-F1
#
_entry.id   AF-A0A8S2V0Z1-F1
#
_cell.length_a   1.000
_cell.length_b   1.000
_cell.length_c   1.000
_cell.angle_alpha   90.00
_cell.angle_beta   90.00
_cell.angle_gamma   90.00
#
_symmetry.space_group_name_H-M   'P 1'
#
loop_
_entity.id
_entity.type
_entity.pdbx_description
1 polymer ?
#
loop_
_entity_poly.entity_id
_entity_poly.type
_entity_poly.pdbx_seq_one_letter_code
_entity_poly.pdbx_strand_id
1 'polypeptide(L)' 'MGLVQQEPVLFNLSIRDNIAYGNNSREITQSDIETAARKANIHELIISLPQGYETSCGAKG' A
#
# COMPACT_ATOMS: atom_id res chain seq x y z
N MET A 1 5.61 -17.66 3.34
CA MET A 1 4.30 -17.80 4.00
C MET A 1 3.84 -16.39 4.35
N GLY A 2 2.79 -15.89 3.71
CA GLY A 2 2.19 -14.59 4.04
C GLY A 2 1.08 -14.79 5.06
N LEU A 3 1.22 -14.19 6.24
CA LEU A 3 0.20 -14.21 7.28
C LEU A 3 -0.82 -13.11 6.95
N VAL A 4 -2.11 -13.45 6.83
CA VAL A 4 -3.19 -12.46 6.70
C VAL A 4 -3.94 -12.42 8.02
N GLN A 5 -3.88 -11.29 8.74
CA GLN A 5 -4.67 -11.06 9.95
C GLN A 5 -6.09 -10.63 9.57
N GLN A 6 -7.09 -11.08 10.33
CA GLN A 6 -8.53 -10.91 10.05
C GLN A 6 -9.01 -9.44 10.19
N GLU A 7 -8.25 -8.59 10.87
CA GLU A 7 -8.42 -7.13 10.85
C GLU A 7 -7.13 -6.51 10.31
N PRO A 8 -7.09 -6.00 9.07
CA PRO A 8 -5.90 -5.34 8.56
C PRO A 8 -5.73 -4.01 9.31
N VAL A 9 -4.79 -3.98 10.25
CA VAL A 9 -4.34 -2.72 10.85
C VAL A 9 -3.53 -1.99 9.78
N LEU A 10 -4.18 -1.12 9.02
CA LEU A 10 -3.48 -0.15 8.20
C LEU A 10 -2.81 0.84 9.17
N PHE A 11 -1.49 0.97 9.06
CA PHE A 11 -0.78 2.00 9.79
C PHE A 11 -1.26 3.36 9.28
N ASN A 12 -1.30 4.37 10.15
CA ASN A 12 -1.63 5.74 9.80
C ASN A 12 -0.49 6.41 9.00
N LEU A 13 -0.12 5.77 7.89
CA LEU A 13 0.91 6.12 6.92
C LEU A 13 0.25 6.25 5.54
N SER A 14 1.02 6.64 4.53
CA SER A 14 0.51 6.68 3.15
C SER A 14 0.21 5.28 2.60
N ILE A 15 -0.60 5.19 1.55
CA ILE A 15 -0.81 3.94 0.80
C ILE A 15 0.53 3.36 0.33
N ARG A 16 1.45 4.22 -0.14
CA ARG A 16 2.81 3.85 -0.53
C ARG A 16 3.55 3.12 0.59
N ASP A 17 3.57 3.73 1.78
CA ASP A 17 4.33 3.20 2.91
C ASP A 17 3.70 1.91 3.43
N ASN A 18 2.37 1.79 3.42
CA ASN A 18 1.67 0.55 3.76
C ASN A 18 2.01 -0.61 2.79
N ILE A 19 2.11 -0.33 1.49
CA ILE A 19 2.53 -1.35 0.50
C ILE A 19 4.00 -1.72 0.67
N ALA A 20 4.87 -0.73 0.90
CA ALA A 20 6.30 -0.95 1.09
C ALA A 20 6.60 -1.73 2.39
N TYR A 21 5.81 -1.52 3.45
CA TYR A 21 5.97 -2.20 4.74
C TYR A 21 5.87 -3.74 4.63
N GLY A 22 5.21 -4.25 3.59
CA GLY A 22 5.14 -5.69 3.31
C GLY A 22 6.49 -6.34 2.99
N ASN A 23 7.54 -5.54 2.69
CA ASN A 23 8.89 -6.03 2.43
C ASN A 23 9.96 -5.06 2.93
N ASN A 24 10.43 -5.28 4.16
CA ASN A 24 11.48 -4.49 4.80
C ASN A 24 12.91 -4.96 4.47
N SER A 25 13.08 -5.95 3.58
CA SER A 25 14.38 -6.57 3.29
C SER A 25 15.18 -5.87 2.18
N ARG A 26 14.57 -4.93 1.45
CA ARG A 26 15.21 -4.13 0.40
C ARG A 26 14.52 -2.78 0.26
N GLU A 27 15.20 -1.79 -0.31
CA GLU A 27 14.53 -0.56 -0.76
C GLU A 27 13.46 -0.91 -1.81
N ILE A 28 12.23 -0.49 -1.54
CA ILE A 28 11.09 -0.69 -2.42
C ILE A 28 10.96 0.54 -3.31
N THR A 29 11.07 0.33 -4.63
CA THR A 29 10.92 1.41 -5.60
C THR A 29 9.44 1.69 -5.89
N GLN A 30 9.13 2.87 -6.39
CA GLN A 30 7.78 3.22 -6.83
C GLN A 30 7.20 2.22 -7.85
N SER A 31 8.04 1.69 -8.75
CA SER A 31 7.64 0.67 -9.74
C SER A 31 7.22 -0.65 -9.09
N ASP A 32 7.91 -1.08 -8.03
CA ASP A 32 7.53 -2.27 -7.26
C ASP A 32 6.14 -2.08 -6.59
N ILE A 33 5.89 -0.87 -6.06
CA ILE A 33 4.63 -0.50 -5.41
C ILE A 33 3.47 -0.49 -6.42
N GLU A 34 3.68 0.11 -7.59
CA GLU A 34 2.69 0.10 -8.67
C GLU A 34 2.40 -1.32 -9.16
N THR A 35 3.43 -2.15 -9.31
CA THR A 35 3.28 -3.55 -9.69
C THR A 35 2.47 -4.32 -8.66
N ALA A 36 2.73 -4.11 -7.36
CA ALA A 36 1.97 -4.73 -6.29
C ALA A 36 0.51 -4.25 -6.28
N ALA A 37 0.27 -2.95 -6.41
CA ALA A 37 -1.07 -2.36 -6.47
C ALA A 37 -1.87 -2.82 -7.69
N ARG A 38 -1.23 -2.99 -8.85
CA ARG A 38 -1.86 -3.56 -10.07
C ARG A 38 -2.23 -5.03 -9.85
N LYS A 39 -1.34 -5.82 -9.25
CA LYS A 39 -1.61 -7.23 -8.89
C LYS A 39 -2.76 -7.36 -7.89
N ALA A 40 -2.91 -6.40 -6.97
CA ALA A 40 -4.01 -6.31 -6.03
C ALA A 40 -5.29 -5.70 -6.64
N ASN A 41 -5.28 -5.30 -7.91
CA ASN A 41 -6.39 -4.65 -8.61
C ASN A 41 -6.88 -3.33 -7.96
N ILE A 42 -5.97 -2.61 -7.30
CA ILE A 42 -6.28 -1.32 -6.65
C ILE A 42 -5.55 -0.12 -7.29
N HIS A 43 -4.64 -0.34 -8.22
CA HIS A 43 -3.85 0.73 -8.85
C HIS A 43 -4.73 1.84 -9.44
N GLU A 44 -5.73 1.48 -10.24
CA GLU A 44 -6.65 2.44 -10.88
C GLU A 44 -7.42 3.28 -9.84
N LEU A 45 -7.81 2.66 -8.72
CA LEU A 45 -8.44 3.36 -7.61
C LEU A 45 -7.46 4.34 -6.96
N ILE A 46 -6.24 3.91 -6.65
CA ILE A 46 -5.22 4.75 -6.01
C ILE A 46 -4.93 5.97 -6.87
N ILE A 47 -4.67 5.81 -8.17
CA ILE A 47 -4.33 6.95 -9.05
C ILE A 47 -5.50 7.93 -9.25
N SER A 48 -6.75 7.48 -9.03
CA SER A 48 -7.92 8.34 -9.06
C SER A 48 -8.09 9.21 -7.81
N LEU A 49 -7.38 8.91 -6.72
CA LEU A 49 -7.40 9.70 -5.50
C LEU A 49 -6.64 11.02 -5.71
N PRO A 50 -7.07 12.14 -5.09
CA PRO A 50 -6.40 13.43 -5.25
C PRO A 50 -4.90 13.43 -4.90
N GLN A 51 -4.47 12.53 -4.01
CA GLN A 51 -3.07 12.39 -3.58
C GLN A 51 -2.41 11.10 -4.06
N GLY A 52 -3.11 10.28 -4.86
CA GLY A 52 -2.54 9.04 -5.37
C GLY A 52 -2.02 8.11 -4.26
N TYR A 53 -0.80 7.62 -4.43
CA TYR A 53 -0.08 6.79 -3.47
C TYR A 53 0.29 7.50 -2.15
N GLU A 54 0.31 8.83 -2.14
CA GLU A 54 0.56 9.62 -0.92
C GLU A 54 -0.71 9.79 -0.07
N THR A 55 -1.86 9.30 -0.54
CA THR A 55 -3.10 9.35 0.25
C THR A 55 -2.89 8.63 1.57
N SER A 56 -3.21 9.30 2.68
CA SER A 56 -3.10 8.72 4.02
C SER A 56 -4.20 7.68 4.25
N CYS A 57 -3.83 6.49 4.72
CA CYS A 57 -4.79 5.41 5.02
C CYS A 57 -5.61 5.63 6.30
N GLY A 58 -5.36 6.71 7.06
CA GLY A 58 -6.05 7.00 8.31
C GLY A 58 -5.83 5.94 9.40
N ALA A 59 -6.27 6.23 10.63
CA ALA A 59 -6.07 5.33 11.77
C ALA A 59 -7.01 4.11 11.80
N LYS A 60 -7.87 3.92 10.78
CA LYS A 60 -8.93 2.91 10.78
C LYS A 60 -9.13 2.13 9.48
N GLY A 61 -8.37 2.42 8.42
CA GLY A 61 -8.52 1.76 7.13
C GLY A 61 -9.72 2.24 6.33
#